data_AF-A0A2N3D134-F1
#
_entry.id   AF-A0A2N3D134-F1
#
_cell.length_a   1.000
_cell.length_b   1.000
_cell.length_c   1.000
_cell.angle_alpha   90.00
_cell.angle_beta   90.00
_cell.angle_gamma   90.00
#
_symmetry.space_group_name_H-M   'P 1'
#
loop_
_entity.id
_entity.type
_entity.pdbx_description
1 polymer ?
#
loop_
_entity_poly.entity_id
_entity_poly.type
_entity_poly.pdbx_seq_one_letter_code
_entity_poly.pdbx_strand_id
1 'polypeptide(L)'
;ATPGDVIAVRQQVPLGLGHAIWCARAIVGDEPFAIFLPDELMVARKGGSGCMKQMVEAYNQVGGNLISVLEVPMEQVSSYGVIDPGAQVTGSGATLTEVRGLVEKPAQAQAPSNKILSGRYILQPEVMRVLEHQGTGAGGEIQLTDAMAKMIGTQPFHAVTFDGARYDCGSKTGFVEATLAIALARPDMGAEVRAIAQRLLG
;
A
#
# COMPACT_ATOMS: atom_id res chain seq x y z
N ALA A 1 20.45 -11.04 -7.65
CA ALA A 1 20.80 -9.63 -7.38
C ALA A 1 21.50 -9.57 -6.03
N THR A 2 22.53 -8.75 -5.90
CA THR A 2 23.13 -8.41 -4.60
C THR A 2 22.31 -7.33 -3.89
N PRO A 3 22.31 -7.27 -2.54
CA PRO A 3 21.63 -6.20 -1.82
C PRO A 3 22.10 -4.81 -2.30
N GLY A 4 21.14 -3.96 -2.69
CA GLY A 4 21.42 -2.62 -3.21
C GLY A 4 21.42 -2.49 -4.74
N ASP A 5 21.31 -3.60 -5.48
CA ASP A 5 21.17 -3.55 -6.94
C ASP A 5 19.85 -2.88 -7.35
N VAL A 6 19.90 -2.09 -8.42
CA VAL A 6 18.73 -1.47 -9.05
C VAL A 6 18.59 -2.01 -10.46
N ILE A 7 17.45 -2.63 -10.75
CA ILE A 7 17.10 -3.14 -12.08
C ILE A 7 15.94 -2.30 -12.62
N ALA A 8 16.06 -1.85 -13.86
CA ALA A 8 15.04 -1.05 -14.53
C ALA A 8 14.44 -1.80 -15.72
N VAL A 9 13.11 -1.76 -15.83
CA VAL A 9 12.35 -2.25 -16.98
C VAL A 9 11.42 -1.15 -17.49
N ARG A 10 11.05 -1.22 -18.77
CA ARG A 10 10.18 -0.24 -19.41
C ARG A 10 8.74 -0.76 -19.43
N GLN A 11 7.79 0.06 -18.98
CA GLN A 11 6.36 -0.24 -19.10
C GLN A 11 5.86 -0.11 -20.55
N GLN A 12 6.53 0.67 -21.40
CA GLN A 12 6.16 1.02 -22.79
C GLN A 12 4.87 1.83 -22.94
N VAL A 13 3.78 1.43 -22.29
CA VAL A 13 2.48 2.09 -22.34
C VAL A 13 1.83 2.15 -20.95
N PRO A 14 1.22 3.29 -20.56
CA PRO A 14 0.67 3.48 -19.22
C PRO A 14 -0.71 2.82 -19.10
N LEU A 15 -0.76 1.48 -19.05
CA LEU A 15 -1.99 0.70 -18.95
C LEU A 15 -2.43 0.41 -17.51
N GLY A 16 -1.94 1.18 -16.52
CA GLY A 16 -2.25 1.00 -15.10
C GLY A 16 -1.22 0.20 -14.31
N LEU A 17 -1.43 0.14 -12.99
CA LEU A 17 -0.52 -0.46 -12.00
C LEU A 17 -0.30 -1.96 -12.22
N GLY A 18 -1.36 -2.71 -12.54
CA GLY A 18 -1.25 -4.14 -12.79
C GLY A 18 -0.34 -4.44 -13.98
N HIS A 19 -0.43 -3.64 -15.05
CA HIS A 19 0.50 -3.73 -16.19
C HIS A 19 1.95 -3.40 -15.78
N ALA A 20 2.15 -2.33 -14.99
CA ALA A 20 3.48 -1.94 -14.51
C ALA A 20 4.16 -3.07 -13.73
N ILE A 21 3.41 -3.74 -12.85
CA ILE A 21 3.91 -4.88 -12.07
C ILE A 21 4.23 -6.06 -12.99
N TRP A 22 3.35 -6.39 -13.93
CA TRP A 22 3.57 -7.47 -14.88
C TRP A 22 4.80 -7.27 -15.78
N CYS A 23 5.20 -6.02 -16.06
CA CYS A 23 6.46 -5.73 -16.75
C CYS A 23 7.71 -6.22 -16.00
N ALA A 24 7.63 -6.41 -14.67
CA ALA A 24 8.72 -6.92 -13.85
C ALA A 24 8.76 -8.46 -13.74
N ARG A 25 7.80 -9.19 -14.34
CA ARG A 25 7.64 -10.65 -14.17
C ARG A 25 8.90 -11.47 -14.43
N ALA A 26 9.71 -11.10 -15.44
CA ALA A 26 10.92 -11.84 -15.79
C ALA A 26 12.06 -11.63 -14.78
N ILE A 27 12.01 -10.53 -14.01
CA ILE A 27 12.98 -10.24 -12.95
C ILE A 27 12.56 -10.94 -11.67
N VAL A 28 11.26 -10.88 -11.33
CA VAL A 28 10.71 -11.51 -10.13
C VAL A 28 10.75 -13.03 -10.22
N GLY A 29 10.45 -13.60 -11.40
CA GLY A 29 10.38 -15.05 -11.58
C GLY A 29 9.20 -15.66 -10.81
N ASP A 30 9.45 -16.76 -10.11
CA ASP A 30 8.45 -17.51 -9.34
C ASP A 30 8.66 -17.38 -7.83
N GLU A 31 9.01 -16.17 -7.38
CA GLU A 31 9.25 -15.84 -5.98
C GLU A 31 8.22 -14.81 -5.46
N PRO A 32 7.88 -14.84 -4.16
CA PRO A 32 7.09 -13.78 -3.55
C PRO A 32 7.86 -12.46 -3.58
N PHE A 33 7.14 -11.35 -3.76
CA PHE A 33 7.76 -10.04 -3.94
C PHE A 33 6.97 -8.93 -3.26
N ALA A 34 7.70 -7.87 -2.89
CA ALA A 34 7.14 -6.68 -2.28
C ALA A 34 6.89 -5.59 -3.33
N ILE A 35 5.79 -4.85 -3.18
CA ILE A 35 5.45 -3.70 -4.01
C ILE A 35 5.40 -2.45 -3.15
N PHE A 36 5.98 -1.36 -3.68
CA PHE A 36 5.99 -0.04 -3.08
C PHE A 36 5.44 0.96 -4.08
N LEU A 37 4.30 1.56 -3.77
CA LEU A 37 3.86 2.78 -4.47
C LEU A 37 4.70 3.96 -3.95
N PRO A 38 5.53 4.60 -4.80
CA PRO A 38 6.54 5.56 -4.36
C PRO A 38 5.95 6.92 -3.93
N ASP A 39 4.75 7.22 -4.40
CA ASP A 39 3.92 8.35 -3.99
C ASP A 39 3.35 8.20 -2.56
N GLU A 40 3.38 7.00 -2.00
CA GLU A 40 2.87 6.70 -0.66
C GLU A 40 3.99 6.77 0.39
N LEU A 41 4.17 7.94 1.00
CA LEU A 41 5.17 8.12 2.06
C LEU A 41 4.64 7.56 3.39
N MET A 42 5.25 6.47 3.84
CA MET A 42 4.92 5.79 5.09
C MET A 42 5.91 6.17 6.19
N VAL A 43 5.43 6.87 7.22
CA VAL A 43 6.26 7.30 8.35
C VAL A 43 5.81 6.54 9.58
N ALA A 44 6.68 5.66 10.10
CA ALA A 44 6.40 4.93 11.33
C ALA A 44 6.27 5.90 12.51
N ARG A 45 5.53 5.49 13.55
CA ARG A 45 5.58 6.20 14.83
C ARG A 45 7.01 6.27 15.34
N LYS A 46 7.33 7.30 16.13
CA LYS A 46 8.66 7.50 16.70
C LYS A 46 9.10 6.25 17.48
N GLY A 47 10.22 5.65 17.06
CA GLY A 47 10.76 4.42 17.65
C GLY A 47 10.14 3.12 17.13
N GLY A 48 9.15 3.20 16.24
CA GLY A 48 8.52 2.05 15.60
C GLY A 48 9.25 1.58 14.33
N SER A 49 8.86 0.40 13.85
CA SER A 49 9.35 -0.19 12.60
C SER A 49 8.63 0.42 11.38
N GLY A 50 9.33 0.55 10.25
CA GLY A 50 8.71 0.95 8.97
C GLY A 50 7.64 -0.03 8.48
N CYS A 51 6.71 0.44 7.65
CA CYS A 51 5.55 -0.34 7.18
C CYS A 51 5.95 -1.71 6.62
N MET A 52 6.89 -1.77 5.65
CA MET A 52 7.29 -3.05 5.06
C MET A 52 7.95 -4.00 6.08
N LYS A 53 8.68 -3.48 7.08
CA LYS A 53 9.26 -4.32 8.13
C LYS A 53 8.16 -4.97 8.97
N GLN A 54 7.14 -4.22 9.37
CA GLN A 54 5.95 -4.75 10.06
C GLN A 54 5.26 -5.83 9.20
N MET A 55 5.13 -5.60 7.89
CA MET A 55 4.55 -6.57 6.97
C MET A 55 5.38 -7.84 6.81
N VAL A 56 6.71 -7.74 6.71
CA VAL A 56 7.60 -8.91 6.61
C VAL A 56 7.58 -9.72 7.90
N GLU A 57 7.55 -9.07 9.06
CA GLU A 57 7.40 -9.75 10.36
C GLU A 57 6.08 -10.53 10.44
N ALA A 58 4.99 -9.95 9.95
CA ALA A 58 3.72 -10.66 9.82
C ALA A 58 3.76 -11.79 8.78
N TYR A 59 4.36 -11.55 7.62
CA TYR A 59 4.50 -12.55 6.56
C TYR A 59 5.22 -13.80 7.04
N ASN A 60 6.27 -13.65 7.85
CA ASN A 60 6.99 -14.78 8.44
C ASN A 60 6.15 -15.61 9.41
N GLN A 61 5.00 -15.11 9.88
CA GLN A 61 4.08 -15.83 10.75
C GLN A 61 2.94 -16.49 9.98
N VAL A 62 2.33 -15.77 9.03
CA VAL A 62 1.08 -16.21 8.36
C VAL A 62 1.26 -16.63 6.90
N GLY A 63 2.36 -16.23 6.26
CA GLY A 63 2.61 -16.47 4.83
C GLY A 63 1.54 -15.87 3.91
N GLY A 64 1.46 -16.39 2.69
CA GLY A 64 0.44 -15.98 1.71
C GLY A 64 0.63 -14.55 1.21
N ASN A 65 -0.48 -13.82 1.08
CA ASN A 65 -0.50 -12.46 0.56
C ASN A 65 -0.78 -11.46 1.68
N LEU A 66 0.02 -10.41 1.78
CA LEU A 66 -0.17 -9.34 2.74
C LEU A 66 -0.34 -8.00 2.05
N ILE A 67 -1.29 -7.22 2.54
CA ILE A 67 -1.51 -5.84 2.14
C ILE A 67 -1.46 -4.94 3.37
N SER A 68 -0.81 -3.79 3.26
CA SER A 68 -0.93 -2.79 4.30
C SER A 68 -2.21 -2.00 4.11
N VAL A 69 -2.90 -1.76 5.23
CA VAL A 69 -4.11 -0.94 5.26
C VAL A 69 -4.01 0.16 6.31
N LEU A 70 -4.79 1.21 6.08
CA LEU A 70 -5.07 2.27 7.04
C LEU A 70 -6.57 2.54 7.07
N GLU A 71 -7.07 3.02 8.20
CA GLU A 71 -8.43 3.53 8.30
C GLU A 71 -8.48 5.00 7.89
N VAL A 72 -9.46 5.35 7.07
CA VAL A 72 -9.74 6.73 6.69
C VAL A 72 -11.19 7.09 7.00
N PRO A 73 -11.55 8.39 7.03
CA PRO A 73 -12.94 8.79 7.01
C PRO A 73 -13.68 8.23 5.79
N MET A 74 -14.95 7.84 5.95
CA MET A 74 -15.72 7.16 4.89
C MET A 74 -15.85 7.98 3.61
N GLU A 75 -15.85 9.31 3.70
CA GLU A 75 -15.90 10.22 2.55
C GLU A 75 -14.65 10.15 1.66
N GLN A 76 -13.54 9.60 2.16
CA GLN A 76 -12.28 9.50 1.41
C GLN A 76 -12.10 8.15 0.68
N VAL A 77 -12.92 7.14 1.00
CA VAL A 77 -12.72 5.75 0.53
C VAL A 77 -12.78 5.59 -0.99
N SER A 78 -13.57 6.42 -1.67
CA SER A 78 -13.79 6.31 -3.13
C SER A 78 -12.54 6.56 -3.99
N SER A 79 -11.44 7.00 -3.38
CA SER A 79 -10.16 7.21 -4.07
C SER A 79 -9.23 6.01 -4.03
N TYR A 80 -9.60 4.94 -3.30
CA TYR A 80 -8.69 3.85 -2.96
C TYR A 80 -9.31 2.47 -3.21
N GLY A 81 -8.46 1.44 -3.26
CA GLY A 81 -8.89 0.07 -3.03
C GLY A 81 -9.30 -0.13 -1.57
N VAL A 82 -10.44 -0.77 -1.34
CA VAL A 82 -11.02 -0.99 0.00
C VAL A 82 -11.19 -2.48 0.25
N ILE A 83 -10.74 -2.96 1.41
CA ILE A 83 -10.90 -4.37 1.80
C ILE A 83 -12.28 -4.64 2.41
N ASP A 84 -12.80 -5.84 2.20
CA ASP A 84 -13.82 -6.45 3.04
C ASP A 84 -13.13 -7.24 4.17
N PRO A 85 -13.09 -6.70 5.41
CA PRO A 85 -12.35 -7.31 6.51
C PRO A 85 -13.08 -8.54 7.08
N GLY A 86 -12.35 -9.65 7.22
CA GLY A 86 -12.77 -10.86 7.91
C GLY A 86 -12.40 -10.86 9.39
N ALA A 87 -12.06 -12.04 9.91
CA ALA A 87 -11.68 -12.19 11.31
C ALA A 87 -10.34 -11.49 11.61
N GLN A 88 -10.21 -10.92 12.82
CA GLN A 88 -8.90 -10.52 13.33
C GLN A 88 -8.09 -11.74 13.71
N VAL A 89 -6.83 -11.77 13.30
CA VAL A 89 -5.89 -12.84 13.65
C VAL A 89 -5.21 -12.48 14.96
N THR A 90 -5.59 -13.16 16.04
CA THR A 90 -5.03 -12.94 17.37
C THR A 90 -3.63 -13.57 17.50
N GLY A 91 -2.79 -13.00 18.37
CA GLY A 91 -1.48 -13.56 18.72
C GLY A 91 -0.30 -13.18 17.81
N SER A 92 -0.49 -12.32 16.80
CA SER A 92 0.51 -12.05 15.75
C SER A 92 1.44 -10.84 16.00
N GLY A 93 1.36 -10.16 17.14
CA GLY A 93 2.17 -8.97 17.46
C GLY A 93 1.83 -7.72 16.64
N ALA A 94 1.24 -7.87 15.45
CA ALA A 94 0.66 -6.84 14.61
C ALA A 94 -0.87 -6.98 14.55
N THR A 95 -1.59 -5.91 14.19
CA THR A 95 -3.04 -5.99 13.96
C THR A 95 -3.32 -6.56 12.57
N LEU A 96 -3.43 -7.88 12.51
CA LEU A 96 -3.77 -8.65 11.31
C LEU A 96 -5.27 -8.87 11.18
N THR A 97 -5.78 -8.65 9.98
CA THR A 97 -7.19 -8.92 9.63
C THR A 97 -7.22 -9.79 8.38
N GLU A 98 -8.00 -10.87 8.39
CA GLU A 98 -8.29 -11.63 7.16
C GLU A 98 -8.92 -10.71 6.10
N VAL A 99 -8.62 -10.96 4.83
CA VAL A 99 -9.20 -10.20 3.71
C VAL A 99 -10.15 -11.13 2.95
N ARG A 100 -11.45 -10.87 3.03
CA ARG A 100 -12.49 -11.68 2.37
C ARG A 100 -12.84 -11.19 0.97
N GLY A 101 -12.51 -9.94 0.69
CA GLY A 101 -12.79 -9.29 -0.58
C GLY A 101 -12.02 -7.98 -0.69
N LEU A 102 -11.95 -7.46 -1.92
CA LEU A 102 -11.27 -6.23 -2.24
C LEU A 102 -11.98 -5.56 -3.42
N VAL A 103 -12.23 -4.26 -3.32
CA VAL A 103 -12.92 -3.48 -4.36
C VAL A 103 -12.11 -2.23 -4.69
N GLU A 104 -11.85 -1.99 -5.97
CA GLU A 104 -11.13 -0.79 -6.44
C GLU A 104 -12.09 0.39 -6.49
N LYS A 105 -11.75 1.49 -5.79
CA LYS A 105 -12.43 2.79 -5.85
C LYS A 105 -13.97 2.67 -5.76
N PRO A 106 -14.50 1.96 -4.74
CA PRO A 106 -15.94 1.80 -4.60
C PRO A 106 -16.61 3.14 -4.35
N ALA A 107 -17.86 3.31 -4.80
CA ALA A 107 -18.67 4.40 -4.27
C ALA A 107 -18.79 4.25 -2.74
N GLN A 108 -18.82 5.36 -2.00
CA GLN A 108 -18.90 5.35 -0.53
C GLN A 108 -20.01 4.43 0.02
N ALA A 109 -21.19 4.41 -0.62
CA ALA A 109 -22.32 3.57 -0.23
C ALA A 109 -22.12 2.07 -0.51
N GLN A 110 -21.14 1.71 -1.33
CA GLN A 110 -20.77 0.34 -1.71
C GLN A 110 -19.45 -0.10 -1.08
N ALA A 111 -18.77 0.78 -0.34
CA ALA A 111 -17.50 0.46 0.28
C ALA A 111 -17.71 -0.57 1.41
N PRO A 112 -17.03 -1.72 1.38
CA PRO A 112 -17.24 -2.78 2.38
C PRO A 112 -16.66 -2.43 3.75
N SER A 113 -15.76 -1.44 3.83
CA SER A 113 -15.24 -0.87 5.06
C SER A 113 -14.62 0.50 4.80
N ASN A 114 -13.94 1.06 5.81
CA ASN A 114 -13.11 2.25 5.68
C ASN A 114 -11.60 1.93 5.66
N LYS A 115 -11.23 0.65 5.51
CA LYS A 115 -9.83 0.19 5.47
C LYS A 115 -9.32 0.22 4.03
N ILE A 116 -8.51 1.23 3.73
CA ILE A 116 -7.95 1.46 2.40
C ILE A 116 -6.59 0.81 2.24
N LEU A 117 -6.27 0.37 1.02
CA LEU A 117 -4.94 -0.07 0.64
C LEU A 117 -3.97 1.10 0.71
N SER A 118 -2.89 0.95 1.48
CA SER A 118 -1.94 2.03 1.72
C SER A 118 -0.82 2.11 0.65
N GLY A 119 -0.75 1.13 -0.27
CA GLY A 119 0.29 1.11 -1.30
C GLY A 119 1.55 0.32 -0.93
N ARG A 120 1.44 -0.61 0.03
CA ARG A 120 2.47 -1.61 0.35
C ARG A 120 1.87 -3.01 0.30
N TYR A 121 2.56 -3.91 -0.39
CA TYR A 121 2.07 -5.26 -0.67
C TYR A 121 3.23 -6.25 -0.55
N ILE A 122 2.94 -7.48 -0.11
CA ILE A 122 3.77 -8.67 -0.29
C ILE A 122 2.86 -9.70 -0.97
N LEU A 123 3.16 -10.06 -2.21
CA LEU A 123 2.30 -10.92 -3.02
C LEU A 123 3.04 -12.19 -3.45
N GLN A 124 2.28 -13.26 -3.57
CA GLN A 124 2.74 -14.53 -4.13
C GLN A 124 2.87 -14.41 -5.67
N PRO A 125 3.78 -15.18 -6.30
CA PRO A 125 4.07 -15.07 -7.73
C PRO A 125 2.85 -15.35 -8.63
N GLU A 126 1.84 -16.07 -8.15
CA GLU A 126 0.61 -16.33 -8.91
C GLU A 126 -0.11 -15.05 -9.34
N VAL A 127 0.06 -13.92 -8.64
CA VAL A 127 -0.50 -12.64 -9.08
C VAL A 127 -0.01 -12.26 -10.48
N MET A 128 1.23 -12.60 -10.85
CA MET A 128 1.77 -12.33 -12.18
C MET A 128 1.04 -13.15 -13.26
N ARG A 129 0.65 -14.39 -12.93
CA ARG A 129 -0.11 -15.29 -13.81
C ARG A 129 -1.55 -14.79 -13.98
N VAL A 130 -2.14 -14.28 -12.90
CA VAL A 130 -3.46 -13.63 -12.97
C VAL A 130 -3.40 -12.38 -13.85
N LEU A 131 -2.37 -11.54 -13.67
CA LEU A 131 -2.18 -10.31 -14.44
C LEU A 131 -1.94 -10.57 -15.93
N GLU A 132 -1.29 -11.67 -16.30
CA GLU A 132 -1.03 -12.04 -17.70
C GLU A 132 -2.30 -12.17 -18.54
N HIS A 133 -3.40 -12.64 -17.94
CA HIS A 133 -4.67 -12.85 -18.63
C HIS A 133 -5.74 -11.83 -18.25
N GLN A 134 -5.38 -10.81 -17.46
CA GLN A 134 -6.33 -9.84 -16.96
C GLN A 134 -6.63 -8.75 -17.98
N GLY A 135 -7.92 -8.54 -18.24
CA GLY A 135 -8.41 -7.38 -18.98
C GLY A 135 -8.43 -6.09 -18.16
N THR A 136 -8.89 -5.00 -18.78
CA THR A 136 -9.04 -3.70 -18.13
C THR A 136 -10.21 -3.70 -17.14
N GLY A 137 -10.03 -3.04 -16.00
CA GLY A 137 -11.04 -2.82 -14.97
C GLY A 137 -11.39 -1.33 -14.81
N ALA A 138 -11.41 -0.86 -13.57
CA ALA A 138 -11.74 0.52 -13.23
C ALA A 138 -10.86 1.53 -14.01
N GLY A 139 -11.48 2.53 -14.63
CA GLY A 139 -10.79 3.57 -15.39
C GLY A 139 -10.21 3.12 -16.73
N GLY A 140 -10.50 1.91 -17.21
CA GLY A 140 -9.92 1.38 -18.46
C GLY A 140 -8.48 0.89 -18.31
N GLU A 141 -8.03 0.68 -17.07
CA GLU A 141 -6.67 0.26 -16.73
C GLU A 141 -6.64 -1.18 -16.20
N ILE A 142 -5.50 -1.85 -16.32
CA ILE A 142 -5.25 -3.15 -15.68
C ILE A 142 -4.92 -2.90 -14.20
N GLN A 143 -5.87 -3.20 -13.31
CA GLN A 143 -5.76 -2.91 -11.88
C GLN A 143 -5.16 -4.08 -11.08
N LEU A 144 -4.22 -3.80 -10.18
CA LEU A 144 -3.69 -4.82 -9.27
C LEU A 144 -4.80 -5.37 -8.35
N THR A 145 -5.71 -4.52 -7.91
CA THR A 145 -6.85 -4.86 -7.04
C THR A 145 -7.69 -5.99 -7.61
N ASP A 146 -8.02 -5.94 -8.91
CA ASP A 146 -8.81 -6.97 -9.57
C ASP A 146 -8.07 -8.32 -9.62
N ALA A 147 -6.74 -8.29 -9.73
CA ALA A 147 -5.92 -9.50 -9.74
C ALA A 147 -5.88 -10.14 -8.35
N MET A 148 -5.65 -9.32 -7.30
CA MET A 148 -5.67 -9.79 -5.92
C MET A 148 -7.05 -10.34 -5.53
N ALA A 149 -8.14 -9.69 -5.96
CA ALA A 149 -9.50 -10.14 -5.69
C ALA A 149 -9.76 -11.57 -6.19
N LYS A 150 -9.19 -11.96 -7.33
CA LYS A 150 -9.29 -13.33 -7.88
C LYS A 150 -8.50 -14.36 -7.09
N MET A 151 -7.48 -13.94 -6.34
CA MET A 151 -6.65 -14.84 -5.52
C MET A 151 -7.27 -15.10 -4.14
N ILE A 152 -8.10 -14.18 -3.64
CA ILE A 152 -8.80 -14.32 -2.37
C ILE A 152 -9.69 -15.57 -2.41
N GLY A 153 -9.64 -16.37 -1.33
CA GLY A 153 -10.36 -17.64 -1.21
C GLY A 153 -9.59 -18.85 -1.76
N THR A 154 -8.53 -18.63 -2.54
CA THR A 154 -7.62 -19.72 -3.01
C THR A 154 -6.29 -19.75 -2.26
N GLN A 155 -5.86 -18.60 -1.74
CA GLN A 155 -4.64 -18.44 -0.95
C GLN A 155 -4.94 -17.60 0.31
N PRO A 156 -4.18 -17.78 1.41
CA PRO A 156 -4.28 -16.90 2.57
C PRO A 156 -4.02 -15.45 2.18
N PHE A 157 -4.88 -14.56 2.67
CA PHE A 157 -4.81 -13.12 2.37
C PHE A 157 -5.10 -12.32 3.64
N HIS A 158 -4.15 -11.49 4.04
CA HIS A 158 -4.22 -10.74 5.29
C HIS A 158 -3.89 -9.25 5.08
N ALA A 159 -4.56 -8.41 5.86
CA ALA A 159 -4.30 -6.99 5.95
C ALA A 159 -3.54 -6.68 7.24
N VAL A 160 -2.41 -5.98 7.09
CA VAL A 160 -1.61 -5.42 8.19
C VAL A 160 -2.04 -3.97 8.39
N THR A 161 -2.65 -3.67 9.54
CA THR A 161 -2.92 -2.26 9.87
C THR A 161 -1.61 -1.58 10.23
N PHE A 162 -1.20 -0.59 9.43
CA PHE A 162 0.09 0.06 9.63
C PHE A 162 0.10 0.95 10.88
N ASP A 163 1.04 0.72 11.79
CA ASP A 163 1.26 1.60 12.94
C ASP A 163 2.16 2.79 12.57
N GLY A 164 1.56 3.78 11.90
CA GLY A 164 2.23 4.98 11.45
C GLY A 164 1.30 5.94 10.73
N ALA A 165 1.90 6.94 10.08
CA ALA A 165 1.21 7.90 9.24
C ALA A 165 1.52 7.64 7.77
N ARG A 166 0.52 7.78 6.92
CA ARG A 166 0.64 7.83 5.46
C ARG A 166 0.51 9.28 5.02
N TYR A 167 1.38 9.71 4.12
CA TYR A 167 1.22 10.96 3.39
C TYR A 167 1.16 10.68 1.89
N ASP A 168 0.13 11.23 1.25
CA ASP A 168 -0.11 11.13 -0.19
C ASP A 168 0.73 12.17 -0.94
N CYS A 169 1.92 11.79 -1.40
CA CYS A 169 2.79 12.64 -2.20
C CYS A 169 2.38 12.67 -3.68
N GLY A 170 1.36 11.93 -4.09
CA GLY A 170 0.76 12.02 -5.43
C GLY A 170 -0.10 13.28 -5.58
N SER A 171 -0.70 13.74 -4.47
CA SER A 171 -1.42 15.01 -4.41
C SER A 171 -0.49 16.21 -4.10
N LYS A 172 -0.77 17.37 -4.71
CA LYS A 172 0.01 18.60 -4.47
C LYS A 172 0.02 19.02 -3.00
N THR A 173 -1.14 18.96 -2.35
CA THR A 173 -1.30 19.35 -0.95
C THR A 173 -0.72 18.31 -0.01
N GLY A 174 -0.89 17.02 -0.29
CA GLY A 174 -0.30 15.96 0.51
C GLY A 174 1.23 15.93 0.43
N PHE A 175 1.83 16.29 -0.71
CA PHE A 175 3.29 16.50 -0.79
C PHE A 175 3.79 17.63 0.13
N VAL A 176 3.05 18.74 0.20
CA VAL A 176 3.37 19.86 1.11
C VAL A 176 3.22 19.41 2.58
N GLU A 177 2.13 18.71 2.89
CA GLU A 177 1.89 18.15 4.22
C GLU A 177 3.01 17.19 4.65
N ALA A 178 3.39 16.25 3.78
CA ALA A 178 4.49 15.32 4.00
C ALA A 178 5.79 16.06 4.32
N THR A 179 6.13 17.04 3.50
CA THR A 179 7.34 17.86 3.67
C THR A 179 7.33 18.56 5.01
N LEU A 180 6.22 19.21 5.36
CA LEU A 180 6.08 19.92 6.63
C LEU A 180 6.15 18.96 7.83
N ALA A 181 5.47 17.81 7.76
CA ALA A 181 5.48 16.82 8.82
C ALA A 181 6.88 16.28 9.12
N ILE A 182 7.63 15.91 8.07
CA ILE A 182 9.02 15.45 8.21
C ILE A 182 9.91 16.56 8.77
N ALA A 183 9.80 17.78 8.23
CA ALA A 183 10.60 18.91 8.67
C ALA A 183 10.35 19.25 10.15
N LEU A 184 9.09 19.23 10.60
CA LEU A 184 8.71 19.45 11.99
C LEU A 184 9.21 18.35 12.95
N ALA A 185 9.39 17.12 12.45
CA ALA A 185 9.89 16.00 13.25
C ALA A 185 11.42 15.97 13.38
N ARG A 186 12.15 16.75 12.57
CA ARG A 186 13.62 16.76 12.56
C ARG A 186 14.20 17.56 13.74
N PRO A 187 15.14 16.98 14.54
CA PRO A 187 15.73 17.69 15.68
C PRO A 187 16.50 18.96 15.33
N ASP A 188 17.12 18.99 14.16
CA ASP A 188 18.01 20.06 13.70
C ASP A 188 17.29 21.24 13.04
N MET A 189 16.00 21.10 12.69
CA MET A 189 15.25 22.19 12.03
C MET A 189 13.79 22.34 12.49
N GLY A 190 13.22 21.39 13.23
CA GLY A 190 11.80 21.37 13.55
C GLY A 190 11.33 22.57 14.37
N ALA A 191 12.19 23.12 15.25
CA ALA A 191 11.89 24.34 16.01
C ALA A 191 11.77 25.57 15.09
N GLU A 192 12.71 25.74 14.15
CA GLU A 192 12.70 26.85 13.19
C GLU A 192 11.51 26.77 12.23
N VAL A 193 11.23 25.56 11.71
CA VAL A 193 10.07 25.31 10.84
C VAL A 193 8.76 25.64 11.54
N ARG A 194 8.63 25.28 12.82
CA ARG A 194 7.44 25.61 13.62
C ARG A 194 7.26 27.12 13.78
N ALA A 195 8.34 27.85 14.05
CA ALA A 195 8.30 29.31 14.14
C ALA A 195 7.92 29.96 12.80
N ILE A 196 8.44 29.43 11.68
CA ILE A 196 8.05 29.87 10.33
C ILE A 196 6.56 29.63 10.09
N ALA A 197 6.05 28.44 10.39
CA ALA A 197 4.65 28.09 10.19
C ALA A 197 3.72 28.99 11.01
N GLN A 198 4.04 29.25 12.29
CA GLN A 198 3.27 30.16 13.13
C GLN A 198 3.25 31.58 12.56
N ARG A 199 4.40 32.12 12.14
CA ARG A 199 4.48 33.46 11.52
C ARG A 199 3.64 33.58 10.24
N LEU A 200 3.49 32.50 9.48
CA LEU A 200 2.73 32.51 8.22
C LEU A 200 1.20 32.38 8.43
N LEU A 201 0.77 31.81 9.57
CA LEU A 201 -0.66 31.61 9.87
C LEU A 201 -1.34 32.83 10.49
N GLY A 202 -0.56 33.81 10.95
CA GLY A 202 -1.05 34.97 11.71
C GLY A 202 -1.27 34.65 13.19
#